data_AF-A0A8A1V5C8-F1
#
_entry.id   AF-A0A8A1V5C8-F1
#
_cell.length_a   1.000
_cell.length_b   1.000
_cell.length_c   1.000
_cell.angle_alpha   90.00
_cell.angle_beta   90.00
_cell.angle_gamma   90.00
#
_symmetry.space_group_name_H-M   'P 1'
#
loop_
_entity.id
_entity.type
_entity.pdbx_description
1 polymer ?
#
loop_
_entity_poly.entity_id
_entity_poly.type
_entity_poly.pdbx_seq_one_letter_code
_entity_poly.pdbx_strand_id
1 'polypeptide(L)'
;MKPARGGRAERRRQARRIKRRRRRSYLKEIPILIGVALAIALVLKTFLVQAFVIPSGSMEQTIRIGDRVLVDKLTPWFGSEPERGDVVVFKDPGGWLKGEQVKPADDPVVVKQIKEFLTFIGLLPSADEQDLIKRVVGVGGDTVKCCDKQGRVTVNGTPLDEPYIHPGNPPSQFTFEVKVPAGRIFVMGDHRSNSADSRYHLDEPYRGTISVDSVVGRAVVIAWPVGHWRRLEEPETYATVRDAPGARATSGHVPHRVSSDSLSVLPTPAELPLVMGVVGLHRRSGGRWRGVRSGCGGLGGRRTVRNRRARRAGRER
;
A
#
# COMPACT_ATOMS: atom_id res chain seq x y z
N MET A 1 -67.36 12.03 5.15
CA MET A 1 -66.89 12.64 3.88
C MET A 1 -65.46 12.17 3.60
N LYS A 2 -65.20 11.39 2.54
CA LYS A 2 -63.84 10.95 2.14
C LYS A 2 -63.26 11.98 1.17
N PRO A 3 -62.00 12.44 1.32
CA PRO A 3 -61.45 13.46 0.43
C PRO A 3 -61.33 12.93 -1.00
N ALA A 4 -61.73 13.75 -1.96
CA ALA A 4 -61.70 13.46 -3.39
C ALA A 4 -60.27 13.05 -3.82
N ARG A 5 -60.15 11.87 -4.42
CA ARG A 5 -58.87 11.38 -4.97
C ARG A 5 -58.53 12.23 -6.19
N GLY A 6 -57.57 13.14 -6.05
CA GLY A 6 -57.06 14.00 -7.13
C GLY A 6 -56.83 13.26 -8.44
N GLY A 7 -57.25 13.91 -9.54
CA GLY A 7 -57.39 13.31 -10.87
C GLY A 7 -56.07 12.80 -11.47
N ARG A 8 -56.16 11.91 -12.48
CA ARG A 8 -55.00 11.28 -13.16
C ARG A 8 -53.98 12.30 -13.68
N ALA A 9 -54.44 13.49 -14.08
CA ALA A 9 -53.61 14.61 -14.51
C ALA A 9 -52.80 15.22 -13.37
N GLU A 10 -53.39 15.35 -12.18
CA GLU A 10 -52.75 15.89 -10.98
C GLU A 10 -51.66 14.95 -10.46
N ARG A 11 -51.95 13.63 -10.46
CA ARG A 11 -50.95 12.59 -10.17
C ARG A 11 -49.77 12.62 -11.15
N ARG A 12 -50.02 12.83 -12.45
CA ARG A 12 -48.96 12.99 -13.47
C ARG A 12 -48.12 14.25 -13.26
N ARG A 13 -48.74 15.38 -12.88
CA ARG A 13 -48.04 16.64 -12.56
C ARG A 13 -47.18 16.50 -11.30
N GLN A 14 -47.72 15.87 -10.25
CA GLN A 14 -46.97 15.57 -9.02
C GLN A 14 -45.80 14.63 -9.30
N ALA A 15 -45.99 13.55 -10.06
CA ALA A 15 -44.92 12.63 -10.45
C ALA A 15 -43.80 13.33 -11.25
N ARG A 16 -44.14 14.24 -12.17
CA ARG A 16 -43.15 15.05 -12.92
C ARG A 16 -42.40 16.04 -12.02
N ARG A 17 -43.07 16.68 -11.06
CA ARG A 17 -42.43 17.57 -10.07
C ARG A 17 -41.47 16.81 -9.17
N ILE A 18 -41.87 15.64 -8.68
CA ILE A 18 -41.02 14.74 -7.87
C ILE A 18 -39.80 14.30 -8.70
N LYS A 19 -39.99 13.87 -9.95
CA LYS A 19 -38.88 13.49 -10.85
C LYS A 19 -37.91 14.65 -11.11
N ARG A 20 -38.41 15.88 -11.33
CA ARG A 20 -37.56 17.08 -11.49
C ARG A 20 -36.81 17.47 -10.21
N ARG A 21 -37.46 17.42 -9.04
CA ARG A 21 -36.82 17.68 -7.74
C ARG A 21 -35.73 16.65 -7.45
N ARG A 22 -36.03 15.37 -7.64
CA ARG A 22 -35.06 14.28 -7.48
C ARG A 22 -33.87 14.42 -8.44
N ARG A 23 -34.10 14.75 -9.72
CA ARG A 23 -33.01 15.01 -10.70
C ARG A 23 -32.16 16.23 -10.35
N ARG A 24 -32.74 17.29 -9.77
CA ARG A 24 -31.99 18.46 -9.27
C ARG A 24 -31.18 18.13 -8.00
N SER A 25 -31.66 17.24 -7.14
CA SER A 25 -30.91 16.72 -5.98
C SER A 25 -29.69 15.93 -6.46
N TYR A 26 -29.88 14.98 -7.37
CA TYR A 26 -28.77 14.21 -7.95
C TYR A 26 -27.70 15.07 -8.62
N LEU A 27 -28.10 16.12 -9.35
CA LEU A 27 -27.16 17.04 -9.99
C LEU A 27 -26.35 17.89 -8.98
N LYS A 28 -26.78 17.99 -7.72
CA LYS A 28 -26.04 18.68 -6.65
C LYS A 28 -25.24 17.72 -5.77
N GLU A 29 -25.81 16.55 -5.47
CA GLU A 29 -25.18 15.54 -4.62
C GLU A 29 -24.02 14.82 -5.32
N ILE A 30 -24.13 14.55 -6.63
CA ILE A 30 -23.07 13.87 -7.39
C ILE A 30 -21.77 14.69 -7.40
N PRO A 31 -21.75 16.00 -7.73
CA PRO A 31 -20.53 16.80 -7.67
C PRO A 31 -19.93 16.89 -6.26
N ILE A 32 -20.75 16.96 -5.21
CA ILE A 32 -20.27 16.99 -3.82
C ILE A 32 -19.59 15.66 -3.48
N LEU A 33 -20.22 14.52 -3.81
CA LEU A 33 -19.63 13.21 -3.59
C LEU A 33 -18.33 13.02 -4.37
N ILE A 34 -18.30 13.46 -5.63
CA ILE A 34 -17.07 13.45 -6.45
C ILE A 34 -16.01 14.34 -5.81
N GLY A 35 -16.36 15.56 -5.38
CA GLY A 35 -15.43 16.47 -4.72
C GLY A 35 -14.86 15.92 -3.42
N VAL A 36 -15.69 15.29 -2.58
CA VAL A 36 -15.24 14.61 -1.35
C VAL A 36 -14.33 13.43 -1.69
N ALA A 37 -14.70 12.60 -2.67
CA ALA A 37 -13.86 11.48 -3.11
C ALA A 37 -12.50 11.96 -3.66
N LEU A 38 -12.48 13.05 -4.43
CA LEU A 38 -11.25 13.68 -4.92
C LEU A 38 -10.42 14.29 -3.80
N ALA A 39 -11.04 14.90 -2.79
CA ALA A 39 -10.35 15.43 -1.62
C ALA A 39 -9.71 14.31 -0.79
N ILE A 40 -10.45 13.21 -0.55
CA ILE A 40 -9.92 12.02 0.11
C ILE A 40 -8.77 11.44 -0.71
N ALA A 41 -8.94 11.24 -2.02
CA ALA A 41 -7.89 10.74 -2.90
C ALA A 41 -6.66 11.65 -2.89
N LEU A 42 -6.84 12.98 -2.88
CA LEU A 42 -5.75 13.94 -2.76
C LEU A 42 -5.01 13.77 -1.43
N VAL A 43 -5.72 13.69 -0.30
CA VAL A 43 -5.10 13.47 1.02
C VAL A 43 -4.38 12.13 1.09
N LEU A 44 -5.00 11.04 0.61
CA LEU A 44 -4.36 9.73 0.55
C LEU A 44 -3.10 9.74 -0.32
N LYS A 45 -3.13 10.44 -1.46
CA LYS A 45 -1.99 10.59 -2.37
C LYS A 45 -0.88 11.47 -1.77
N THR A 46 -1.24 12.59 -1.16
CA THR A 46 -0.25 13.55 -0.66
C THR A 46 0.42 13.08 0.62
N PHE A 47 -0.31 12.32 1.45
CA PHE A 47 0.19 11.95 2.78
C PHE A 47 0.51 10.47 2.92
N LEU A 48 -0.29 9.53 2.41
CA LEU A 48 -0.29 8.18 2.98
C LEU A 48 0.53 7.12 2.24
N VAL A 49 0.25 6.85 0.96
CA VAL A 49 0.85 5.67 0.30
C VAL A 49 1.05 5.88 -1.20
N GLN A 50 2.26 5.58 -1.69
CA GLN A 50 2.52 5.43 -3.13
C GLN A 50 2.82 3.97 -3.46
N ALA A 51 2.23 3.47 -4.56
CA ALA A 51 2.54 2.15 -5.09
C ALA A 51 3.63 2.25 -6.18
N PHE A 52 4.65 1.41 -6.10
CA PHE A 52 5.71 1.28 -7.09
C PHE A 52 5.72 -0.12 -7.68
N VAL A 53 5.99 -0.25 -8.99
CA VAL A 53 6.24 -1.54 -9.64
C VAL A 53 7.73 -1.78 -9.67
N ILE A 54 8.21 -2.95 -9.23
CA ILE A 54 9.64 -3.26 -9.22
C ILE A 54 10.07 -3.83 -10.58
N PRO A 55 10.94 -3.14 -11.33
CA PRO A 55 11.35 -3.57 -12.66
C PRO A 55 12.57 -4.52 -12.64
N SER A 56 13.33 -4.58 -11.54
CA SER A 56 14.61 -5.27 -11.49
C SER A 56 14.74 -6.29 -10.37
N GLY A 57 15.69 -7.22 -10.56
CA GLY A 57 15.94 -8.35 -9.68
C GLY A 57 16.90 -8.08 -8.52
N SER A 58 17.32 -6.82 -8.31
CA SER A 58 18.35 -6.49 -7.31
C SER A 58 17.92 -6.72 -5.85
N MET A 59 16.61 -6.84 -5.62
CA MET A 59 16.00 -7.17 -4.33
C MET A 59 15.40 -8.58 -4.30
N GLU A 60 15.71 -9.45 -5.29
CA GLU A 60 15.24 -10.84 -5.31
C GLU A 60 15.62 -11.59 -4.03
N GLN A 61 14.83 -12.63 -3.71
CA GLN A 61 14.60 -13.21 -2.37
C GLN A 61 13.59 -12.42 -1.53
N THR A 62 13.69 -11.10 -1.49
CA THR A 62 12.76 -10.26 -0.70
C THR A 62 11.64 -9.70 -1.56
N ILE A 63 11.95 -9.17 -2.73
CA ILE A 63 10.99 -8.53 -3.65
C ILE A 63 11.28 -9.06 -5.05
N ARG A 64 10.25 -9.58 -5.72
CA ARG A 64 10.38 -10.16 -7.04
C ARG A 64 10.11 -9.13 -8.12
N ILE A 65 10.65 -9.39 -9.31
CA ILE A 65 10.35 -8.59 -10.51
C ILE A 65 8.83 -8.61 -10.76
N GLY A 66 8.25 -7.42 -10.93
CA GLY A 66 6.82 -7.21 -11.15
C GLY A 66 5.97 -7.06 -9.87
N ASP A 67 6.56 -7.22 -8.68
CA ASP A 67 5.88 -6.94 -7.42
C ASP A 67 5.48 -5.47 -7.34
N ARG A 68 4.31 -5.21 -6.72
CA ARG A 68 3.85 -3.85 -6.43
C ARG A 68 4.00 -3.57 -4.95
N VAL A 69 4.85 -2.62 -4.63
CA VAL A 69 5.23 -2.31 -3.25
C VAL A 69 4.56 -1.00 -2.83
N LEU A 70 3.94 -1.02 -1.66
CA LEU A 70 3.40 0.17 -1.01
C LEU A 70 4.49 0.82 -0.18
N VAL A 71 4.70 2.11 -0.45
CA VAL A 71 5.70 2.94 0.21
C VAL A 71 4.99 3.94 1.11
N ASP A 72 5.38 3.92 2.37
CA ASP A 72 4.99 4.89 3.38
C ASP A 72 5.78 6.17 3.19
N LYS A 73 5.05 7.25 2.87
CA LYS A 73 5.58 8.61 2.69
C LYS A 73 5.36 9.50 3.91
N LEU A 74 4.72 8.99 4.95
CA LEU A 74 4.52 9.73 6.20
C LEU A 74 5.84 9.84 6.98
N THR A 75 6.69 8.81 6.91
CA THR A 75 7.96 8.70 7.66
C THR A 75 8.82 9.98 7.53
N PRO A 76 9.17 10.45 6.31
CA PRO A 76 10.01 11.65 6.19
C PRO A 76 9.30 12.94 6.61
N TRP A 77 7.96 13.02 6.49
CA TRP A 77 7.20 14.23 6.87
C TRP A 77 7.17 14.40 8.39
N PHE A 78 7.06 13.31 9.15
CA PHE A 78 7.06 13.36 10.62
C PHE A 78 8.45 13.34 11.25
N GLY A 79 9.51 13.47 10.44
CA GLY A 79 10.90 13.48 10.93
C GLY A 79 11.42 12.10 11.33
N SER A 80 10.75 11.02 10.94
CA SER A 80 11.29 9.67 11.06
C SER A 80 12.33 9.46 9.96
N GLU A 81 13.58 9.24 10.37
CA GLU A 81 14.67 8.90 9.46
C GLU A 81 14.64 7.39 9.14
N PRO A 82 15.18 6.96 7.98
CA PRO A 82 15.33 5.54 7.68
C PRO A 82 16.22 4.84 8.71
N GLU A 83 15.78 3.69 9.19
CA GLU A 83 16.51 2.89 10.17
C GLU A 83 17.27 1.74 9.49
N ARG A 84 18.18 1.10 10.22
CA ARG A 84 18.88 -0.08 9.72
C ARG A 84 17.85 -1.19 9.41
N GLY A 85 18.06 -1.93 8.34
CA GLY A 85 17.16 -3.00 7.92
C GLY A 85 15.91 -2.55 7.16
N ASP A 86 15.56 -1.25 7.16
CA ASP A 86 14.46 -0.73 6.35
C ASP A 86 14.72 -0.96 4.86
N VAL A 87 13.66 -1.21 4.09
CA VAL A 87 13.70 -1.18 2.63
C VAL A 87 13.20 0.18 2.18
N VAL A 88 14.04 0.93 1.47
CA VAL A 88 13.74 2.31 1.08
C VAL A 88 13.69 2.46 -0.43
N VAL A 89 12.80 3.33 -0.89
CA VAL A 89 12.79 3.85 -2.25
C VAL A 89 13.40 5.23 -2.25
N PHE A 90 14.38 5.49 -3.12
CA PHE A 90 15.08 6.77 -3.21
C PHE A 90 15.37 7.13 -4.66
N LYS A 91 15.52 8.43 -4.92
CA LYS A 91 15.90 8.92 -6.25
C LYS A 91 17.39 8.70 -6.50
N ASP A 92 17.76 8.29 -7.70
CA ASP A 92 19.15 8.16 -8.13
C ASP A 92 19.93 9.47 -7.86
N PRO A 93 20.96 9.46 -6.99
CA PRO A 93 21.68 10.67 -6.59
C PRO A 93 22.73 11.14 -7.62
N GLY A 94 23.03 10.36 -8.66
CA GLY A 94 24.23 10.60 -9.47
C GLY A 94 24.39 9.82 -10.78
N GLY A 95 23.33 9.16 -11.27
CA GLY A 95 23.41 8.34 -12.47
C GLY A 95 23.93 6.93 -12.19
N TRP A 96 23.54 6.37 -11.05
CA TRP A 96 23.75 4.95 -10.70
C TRP A 96 23.10 4.03 -11.74
N LEU A 97 22.03 4.49 -12.41
CA LEU A 97 21.29 3.75 -13.42
C LEU A 97 21.88 3.80 -14.85
N LYS A 98 23.20 3.99 -15.03
CA LYS A 98 23.86 3.94 -16.36
C LYS A 98 23.74 2.55 -17.00
N GLY A 99 22.60 2.27 -17.66
CA GLY A 99 22.35 1.04 -18.42
C GLY A 99 21.05 0.31 -18.08
N GLU A 100 20.44 0.60 -16.93
CA GLU A 100 19.19 -0.05 -16.49
C GLU A 100 17.98 0.86 -16.76
N GLN A 101 17.97 1.46 -17.97
CA GLN A 101 16.84 2.25 -18.44
C GLN A 101 15.70 1.29 -18.82
N VAL A 102 14.64 1.28 -18.02
CA VAL A 102 13.36 0.70 -18.42
C VAL A 102 12.90 1.51 -19.62
N LYS A 103 12.96 0.94 -20.83
CA LYS A 103 12.38 1.57 -22.01
C LYS A 103 10.90 1.79 -21.71
N PRO A 104 10.40 3.04 -21.67
CA PRO A 104 8.97 3.26 -21.55
C PRO A 104 8.30 2.53 -22.72
N ALA A 105 7.21 1.82 -22.45
CA ALA A 105 6.43 1.21 -23.52
C ALA A 105 5.97 2.33 -24.47
N ASP A 106 6.13 2.12 -25.79
CA ASP A 106 5.59 3.02 -26.82
C ASP A 106 4.05 2.91 -26.84
N ASP A 107 3.42 3.48 -25.81
CA ASP A 107 1.97 3.55 -25.70
C ASP A 107 1.41 4.64 -26.65
N PRO A 108 0.28 4.39 -27.32
CA PRO A 108 -0.43 5.44 -28.06
C PRO A 108 -0.73 6.65 -27.17
N VAL A 109 -0.68 7.87 -27.75
CA VAL A 109 -0.84 9.15 -27.01
C VAL A 109 -2.06 9.17 -26.09
N VAL A 110 -3.19 8.60 -26.52
CA VAL A 110 -4.42 8.51 -25.73
C VAL A 110 -4.23 7.62 -24.49
N VAL A 111 -3.56 6.48 -24.65
CA VAL A 111 -3.26 5.55 -23.53
C VAL A 111 -2.28 6.19 -22.56
N LYS A 112 -1.25 6.88 -23.07
CA LYS A 112 -0.30 7.63 -22.26
C LYS A 112 -0.99 8.70 -21.41
N GLN A 113 -1.87 9.52 -21.99
CA GLN A 113 -2.63 10.54 -21.24
C GLN A 113 -3.55 9.92 -20.18
N ILE A 114 -4.19 8.79 -20.47
CA ILE A 114 -5.00 8.08 -19.48
C ILE A 114 -4.11 7.53 -18.35
N LYS A 115 -2.96 6.94 -18.68
CA LYS A 115 -2.01 6.44 -17.69
C LYS A 115 -1.47 7.56 -16.83
N GLU A 116 -1.00 8.66 -17.43
CA GLU A 116 -0.54 9.86 -16.72
C GLU A 116 -1.63 10.44 -15.82
N PHE A 117 -2.88 10.51 -16.29
CA PHE A 117 -3.99 10.96 -15.47
C PHE A 117 -4.24 9.99 -14.31
N LEU A 118 -4.28 8.68 -14.54
CA LEU A 118 -4.47 7.66 -13.52
C LEU A 118 -3.33 7.63 -12.50
N THR A 119 -2.08 7.81 -12.94
CA THR A 119 -0.90 7.99 -12.08
C THR A 119 -0.99 9.30 -11.30
N PHE A 120 -1.43 10.38 -11.95
CA PHE A 120 -1.69 11.67 -11.30
C PHE A 120 -2.79 11.57 -10.23
N ILE A 121 -3.81 10.74 -10.40
CA ILE A 121 -4.82 10.50 -9.36
C ILE A 121 -4.48 9.33 -8.43
N GLY A 122 -3.27 8.75 -8.53
CA GLY A 122 -2.78 7.68 -7.65
C GLY A 122 -3.44 6.32 -7.84
N LEU A 123 -4.20 6.13 -8.92
CA LEU A 123 -4.84 4.86 -9.27
C LEU A 123 -3.91 3.92 -10.05
N LEU A 124 -2.84 4.45 -10.66
CA LEU A 124 -1.77 3.67 -11.26
C LEU A 124 -0.44 3.92 -10.56
N PRO A 125 0.40 2.89 -10.42
CA PRO A 125 1.74 3.05 -9.88
C PRO A 125 2.59 3.90 -10.82
N SER A 126 3.34 4.85 -10.26
CA SER A 126 4.38 5.57 -11.01
C SER A 126 5.54 4.60 -11.26
N ALA A 127 5.86 4.36 -12.52
CA ALA A 127 7.13 3.79 -12.93
C ALA A 127 8.02 4.95 -13.39
N ASP A 128 8.37 5.85 -12.46
CA ASP A 128 9.29 6.93 -12.76
C ASP A 128 10.70 6.33 -12.90
N GLU A 129 11.40 6.70 -13.97
CA GLU A 129 12.58 6.00 -14.49
C GLU A 129 13.85 6.12 -13.63
N GLN A 130 13.77 6.72 -12.42
CA GLN A 130 14.92 7.04 -11.57
C GLN A 130 14.78 6.65 -10.10
N ASP A 131 13.71 5.94 -9.74
CA ASP A 131 13.50 5.48 -8.37
C ASP A 131 14.13 4.09 -8.16
N LEU A 132 15.03 3.99 -7.17
CA LEU A 132 15.74 2.79 -6.78
C LEU A 132 15.18 2.25 -5.47
N ILE A 133 15.10 0.92 -5.34
CA ILE A 133 14.70 0.25 -4.10
C ILE A 133 15.87 -0.58 -3.57
N LYS A 134 16.28 -0.35 -2.32
CA LYS A 134 17.38 -1.07 -1.64
C LYS A 134 17.12 -1.20 -0.14
N ARG A 135 17.87 -2.05 0.55
CA ARG A 135 17.87 -2.16 2.01
C ARG A 135 18.91 -1.25 2.64
N VAL A 136 18.54 -0.54 3.70
CA VAL A 136 19.46 0.22 4.54
C VAL A 136 20.28 -0.75 5.39
N VAL A 137 21.61 -0.71 5.23
CA VAL A 137 22.53 -1.53 6.03
C VAL A 137 23.17 -0.70 7.15
N GLY A 138 23.40 0.59 6.90
CA GLY A 138 23.93 1.52 7.90
C GLY A 138 23.32 2.91 7.77
N VAL A 139 23.20 3.59 8.90
CA VAL A 139 22.69 4.96 9.03
C VAL A 139 23.81 5.90 9.49
N GLY A 140 23.55 7.21 9.52
CA GLY A 140 24.55 8.21 9.88
C GLY A 140 25.28 7.90 11.18
N GLY A 141 26.61 7.87 11.13
CA GLY A 141 27.48 7.52 12.25
C GLY A 141 28.01 6.08 12.21
N ASP A 142 27.34 5.18 11.50
CA ASP A 142 27.75 3.78 11.42
C ASP A 142 29.05 3.59 10.64
N THR A 143 29.80 2.55 11.00
CA THR A 143 30.85 1.98 10.16
C THR A 143 30.37 0.65 9.61
N VAL A 144 30.11 0.59 8.31
CA VAL A 144 29.76 -0.64 7.59
C VAL A 144 31.02 -1.19 6.92
N LYS A 145 31.32 -2.46 7.17
CA LYS A 145 32.53 -3.11 6.66
C LYS A 145 32.21 -4.50 6.16
N CYS A 146 32.72 -4.85 4.98
CA CYS A 146 32.80 -6.24 4.55
C CYS A 146 34.26 -6.64 4.29
N CYS A 147 34.73 -7.78 4.80
CA CYS A 147 34.01 -8.78 5.59
C CYS A 147 34.81 -9.22 6.81
N ASP A 148 34.13 -9.77 7.82
CA ASP A 148 34.78 -10.42 8.96
C ASP A 148 35.48 -11.72 8.52
N LYS A 149 36.12 -12.43 9.47
CA LYS A 149 36.83 -13.69 9.18
C LYS A 149 35.91 -14.80 8.65
N GLN A 150 34.60 -14.68 8.83
CA GLN A 150 33.58 -15.61 8.36
C GLN A 150 32.89 -15.12 7.08
N GLY A 151 33.34 -14.00 6.49
CA GLY A 151 32.77 -13.46 5.25
C GLY A 151 31.48 -12.66 5.44
N ARG A 152 31.13 -12.27 6.67
CA ARG A 152 29.92 -11.50 6.98
C ARG A 152 30.15 -9.99 6.89
N VAL A 153 29.11 -9.26 6.49
CA VAL A 153 29.07 -7.80 6.66
C VAL A 153 28.99 -7.48 8.15
N THR A 154 29.67 -6.43 8.58
CA THR A 154 29.65 -5.93 9.95
C THR A 154 29.17 -4.48 9.97
N VAL A 155 28.40 -4.13 10.99
CA VAL A 155 28.01 -2.74 11.28
C VAL A 155 28.47 -2.42 12.69
N ASN A 156 29.31 -1.39 12.85
CA ASN A 156 29.94 -1.02 14.11
C ASN A 156 30.70 -2.19 14.78
N GLY A 157 31.23 -3.11 13.97
CA GLY A 157 31.92 -4.33 14.43
C GLY A 157 30.99 -5.49 14.79
N THR A 158 29.67 -5.29 14.84
CA THR A 158 28.70 -6.37 15.02
C THR A 158 28.49 -7.09 13.69
N PRO A 159 28.76 -8.40 13.58
CA PRO A 159 28.49 -9.16 12.36
C PRO A 159 26.99 -9.35 12.15
N LEU A 160 26.54 -9.19 10.90
CA LEU A 160 25.15 -9.39 10.54
C LEU A 160 24.86 -10.85 10.16
N ASP A 161 23.71 -11.35 10.59
CA ASP A 161 23.06 -12.54 10.06
C ASP A 161 22.01 -12.13 9.01
N GLU A 162 22.22 -12.52 7.76
CA GLU A 162 21.50 -11.96 6.61
C GLU A 162 20.70 -13.02 5.83
N PRO A 163 19.66 -13.63 6.44
CA PRO A 163 18.88 -14.72 5.82
C PRO A 163 18.04 -14.27 4.61
N TYR A 164 17.94 -12.95 4.40
CA TYR A 164 17.24 -12.32 3.30
C TYR A 164 18.08 -12.19 2.03
N ILE A 165 19.37 -12.55 2.06
CA ILE A 165 20.22 -12.55 0.88
C ILE A 165 19.81 -13.67 -0.07
N HIS A 166 19.88 -13.40 -1.37
CA HIS A 166 19.63 -14.41 -2.40
C HIS A 166 20.49 -15.68 -2.17
N PRO A 167 19.89 -16.88 -2.15
CA PRO A 167 20.63 -18.12 -1.92
C PRO A 167 21.86 -18.26 -2.84
N GLY A 168 22.97 -18.75 -2.27
CA GLY A 168 24.23 -18.94 -2.98
C GLY A 168 25.06 -17.68 -3.22
N ASN A 169 24.59 -16.49 -2.80
CA ASN A 169 25.36 -15.25 -2.90
C ASN A 169 26.19 -15.02 -1.62
N PRO A 170 27.44 -14.54 -1.73
CA PRO A 170 28.17 -14.04 -0.57
C PRO A 170 27.57 -12.70 -0.08
N PRO A 171 27.74 -12.35 1.21
CA PRO A 171 27.35 -11.04 1.74
C PRO A 171 27.93 -9.85 0.96
N SER A 172 29.13 -9.98 0.40
CA SER A 172 29.68 -9.06 -0.57
C SER A 172 30.72 -9.75 -1.45
N GLN A 173 30.83 -9.33 -2.71
CA GLN A 173 31.93 -9.69 -3.60
C GLN A 173 33.13 -8.72 -3.49
N PHE A 174 32.92 -7.56 -2.87
CA PHE A 174 33.91 -6.52 -2.70
C PHE A 174 34.27 -6.36 -1.22
N THR A 175 35.54 -6.10 -0.95
CA THR A 175 35.98 -5.63 0.36
C THR A 175 35.76 -4.12 0.44
N PHE A 176 35.18 -3.64 1.55
CA PHE A 176 34.94 -2.22 1.75
C PHE A 176 34.85 -1.88 3.23
N GLU A 177 35.11 -0.61 3.55
CA GLU A 177 34.87 -0.02 4.86
C GLU A 177 34.41 1.42 4.66
N VAL A 178 33.19 1.72 5.12
CA VAL A 178 32.54 3.02 4.95
C VAL A 178 32.02 3.50 6.30
N LYS A 179 32.47 4.70 6.68
CA LYS A 179 31.85 5.47 7.77
C LYS A 179 30.75 6.34 7.18
N VAL A 180 29.51 6.06 7.54
CA VAL A 180 28.32 6.73 7.00
C VAL A 180 28.23 8.14 7.58
N PRO A 181 28.26 9.19 6.74
CA PRO A 181 28.10 10.57 7.23
C PRO A 181 26.72 10.80 7.86
N ALA A 182 26.62 11.78 8.76
CA ALA A 182 25.33 12.19 9.32
C ALA A 182 24.36 12.63 8.22
N GLY A 183 23.07 12.31 8.37
CA GLY A 183 22.03 12.60 7.36
C GLY A 183 22.13 11.76 6.09
N ARG A 184 22.91 10.66 6.10
CA ARG A 184 23.07 9.75 4.97
C ARG A 184 22.88 8.29 5.40
N ILE A 185 22.63 7.44 4.42
CA ILE A 185 22.44 6.00 4.57
C ILE A 185 23.34 5.23 3.60
N PHE A 186 23.77 4.05 4.02
CA PHE A 186 24.46 3.08 3.17
C PHE A 186 23.50 1.94 2.85
N VAL A 187 23.28 1.70 1.55
CA VAL A 187 22.23 0.78 1.09
C VAL A 187 22.81 -0.35 0.25
N MET A 188 22.24 -1.54 0.38
CA MET A 188 22.62 -2.72 -0.39
C MET A 188 21.37 -3.44 -0.92
N GLY A 189 21.49 -4.07 -2.08
CA GLY A 189 20.46 -4.97 -2.58
C GLY A 189 20.50 -6.33 -1.89
N ASP A 190 19.35 -6.97 -1.75
CA ASP A 190 19.26 -8.32 -1.17
C ASP A 190 19.81 -9.39 -2.13
N HIS A 191 19.73 -9.17 -3.45
CA HIS A 191 20.44 -9.96 -4.44
C HIS A 191 21.86 -9.40 -4.64
N ARG A 192 22.76 -9.71 -3.69
CA ARG A 192 24.09 -9.08 -3.55
C ARG A 192 24.93 -9.07 -4.82
N SER A 193 24.92 -10.13 -5.61
CA SER A 193 25.71 -10.24 -6.85
C SER A 193 25.04 -9.59 -8.06
N ASN A 194 23.76 -9.21 -7.97
CA ASN A 194 22.98 -8.61 -9.04
C ASN A 194 22.43 -7.23 -8.65
N SER A 195 23.22 -6.46 -7.90
CA SER A 195 22.80 -5.16 -7.38
C SER A 195 23.94 -4.14 -7.48
N ALA A 196 23.80 -3.19 -8.39
CA ALA A 196 24.54 -1.93 -8.36
C ALA A 196 23.96 -1.06 -7.22
N ASP A 197 24.60 -1.11 -6.05
CA ASP A 197 24.24 -0.39 -4.84
C ASP A 197 25.44 0.39 -4.28
N SER A 198 25.39 0.89 -3.04
CA SER A 198 26.44 1.75 -2.47
C SER A 198 27.86 1.20 -2.62
N ARG A 199 28.03 -0.12 -2.70
CA ARG A 199 29.34 -0.76 -2.87
C ARG A 199 30.00 -0.49 -4.23
N TYR A 200 29.23 -0.13 -5.25
CA TYR A 200 29.73 0.18 -6.59
C TYR A 200 30.13 1.65 -6.77
N HIS A 201 29.82 2.49 -5.78
CA HIS A 201 29.99 3.95 -5.85
C HIS A 201 30.94 4.45 -4.74
N LEU A 202 31.86 3.60 -4.26
CA LEU A 202 32.75 3.88 -3.13
C LEU A 202 33.81 4.97 -3.41
N ASP A 203 34.07 5.24 -4.68
CA ASP A 203 34.96 6.26 -5.24
C ASP A 203 34.24 7.60 -5.51
N GLU A 204 32.92 7.63 -5.47
CA GLU A 204 32.11 8.85 -5.59
C GLU A 204 32.08 9.66 -4.27
N PRO A 205 31.66 10.95 -4.32
CA PRO A 205 31.47 11.75 -3.11
C PRO A 205 30.62 11.03 -2.07
N TYR A 206 31.01 11.15 -0.80
CA TYR A 206 30.37 10.46 0.34
C TYR A 206 30.39 8.92 0.26
N ARG A 207 31.30 8.33 -0.53
CA ARG A 207 31.57 6.89 -0.61
C ARG A 207 30.33 6.04 -0.91
N GLY A 208 29.52 6.49 -1.86
CA GLY A 208 28.33 5.76 -2.31
C GLY A 208 27.16 5.81 -1.32
N THR A 209 27.19 6.67 -0.31
CA THR A 209 26.06 6.86 0.61
C THR A 209 24.99 7.78 0.00
N ILE A 210 23.74 7.53 0.33
CA ILE A 210 22.56 8.27 -0.16
C ILE A 210 22.14 9.30 0.90
N SER A 211 21.76 10.52 0.47
CA SER A 211 21.18 11.49 1.39
C SER A 211 19.80 11.02 1.86
N VAL A 212 19.49 11.19 3.14
CA VAL A 212 18.13 10.90 3.67
C VAL A 212 17.08 11.74 2.94
N ASP A 213 17.41 12.96 2.52
CA ASP A 213 16.51 13.84 1.75
C ASP A 213 16.16 13.30 0.34
N SER A 214 16.96 12.36 -0.18
CA SER A 214 16.69 11.71 -1.47
C SER A 214 15.75 10.51 -1.34
N VAL A 215 15.41 10.11 -0.11
CA VAL A 215 14.49 8.99 0.18
C VAL A 215 13.05 9.44 -0.07
N VAL A 216 12.39 8.72 -0.97
CA VAL A 216 10.97 8.92 -1.31
C VAL A 216 10.07 8.33 -0.23
N GLY A 217 10.47 7.23 0.38
CA GLY A 217 9.79 6.64 1.53
C GLY A 217 10.22 5.19 1.82
N ARG A 218 9.62 4.59 2.84
CA ARG A 218 9.88 3.21 3.26
C ARG A 218 8.89 2.24 2.63
N ALA A 219 9.39 1.19 1.98
CA ALA A 219 8.61 0.08 1.50
C ALA A 219 8.11 -0.78 2.67
N VAL A 220 6.78 -0.89 2.84
CA VAL A 220 6.18 -1.57 4.00
C VAL A 220 5.44 -2.86 3.65
N VAL A 221 4.85 -2.95 2.45
CA VAL A 221 3.99 -4.08 2.04
C VAL A 221 4.16 -4.36 0.56
N ILE A 222 4.27 -5.63 0.19
CA ILE A 222 4.03 -6.10 -1.18
C ILE A 222 2.52 -6.26 -1.34
N ALA A 223 1.87 -5.38 -2.10
CA ALA A 223 0.42 -5.36 -2.28
C ALA A 223 -0.08 -6.25 -3.41
N TRP A 224 0.76 -6.55 -4.40
CA TRP A 224 0.41 -7.36 -5.57
C TRP A 224 1.65 -8.08 -6.11
N PRO A 225 1.54 -9.32 -6.63
CA PRO A 225 0.34 -10.14 -6.79
C PRO A 225 -0.26 -10.63 -5.46
N VAL A 226 -1.57 -10.92 -5.42
CA VAL A 226 -2.28 -11.33 -4.19
C VAL A 226 -1.65 -12.56 -3.53
N GLY A 227 -1.10 -13.48 -4.32
CA GLY A 227 -0.39 -14.67 -3.81
C GLY A 227 0.98 -14.38 -3.20
N HIS A 228 1.50 -13.16 -3.32
CA HIS A 228 2.77 -12.71 -2.76
C HIS A 228 2.57 -11.52 -1.79
N TRP A 229 1.33 -11.33 -1.32
CA TRP A 229 1.02 -10.29 -0.36
C TRP A 229 1.72 -10.55 0.97
N ARG A 230 2.63 -9.64 1.36
CA ARG A 230 3.38 -9.75 2.62
C ARG A 230 3.83 -8.39 3.12
N ARG A 231 3.98 -8.28 4.45
CA ARG A 231 4.65 -7.16 5.07
C ARG A 231 6.16 -7.32 4.90
N LEU A 232 6.85 -6.22 4.62
CA LEU A 232 8.31 -6.16 4.67
C LEU A 232 8.70 -5.92 6.13
N GLU A 233 9.32 -6.92 6.73
CA GLU A 233 9.78 -6.89 8.11
C GLU A 233 11.25 -6.48 8.17
N GLU A 234 11.62 -5.82 9.26
CA GLU A 234 13.01 -5.49 9.57
C GLU A 234 13.72 -6.75 10.08
N PRO A 235 14.88 -7.13 9.50
CA PRO A 235 15.63 -8.29 9.96
C PRO A 235 16.17 -8.12 11.39
N GLU A 236 15.97 -9.13 12.24
CA GLU A 236 16.36 -9.06 13.66
C GLU A 236 17.86 -8.84 13.90
N THR A 237 18.70 -9.13 12.91
CA THR A 237 20.15 -8.89 13.00
C THR A 237 20.49 -7.44 13.31
N TYR A 238 19.68 -6.48 12.86
CA TYR A 238 19.95 -5.05 13.05
C TYR A 238 19.65 -4.58 14.47
N ALA A 239 18.74 -5.24 15.18
CA ALA A 239 18.42 -4.95 16.58
C ALA A 239 19.61 -5.23 17.53
N THR A 240 20.57 -6.06 17.10
CA THR A 240 21.78 -6.37 17.89
C THR A 240 22.92 -5.38 17.65
N VAL A 241 22.81 -4.52 16.64
CA VAL A 241 23.83 -3.52 16.31
C VAL A 241 23.72 -2.37 17.31
N ARG A 242 24.80 -2.12 18.04
CA ARG A 242 24.87 -0.97 18.94
C ARG A 242 25.15 0.29 18.15
N ASP A 243 24.55 1.39 18.60
CA ASP A 243 24.82 2.69 18.01
C ASP A 243 26.27 3.11 18.21
N ALA A 244 26.80 3.79 17.20
CA ALA A 244 28.14 4.33 17.26
C ALA A 244 28.24 5.34 18.43
N PRO A 245 29.35 5.36 19.18
CA PRO A 245 29.57 6.36 20.22
C PRO A 245 29.45 7.77 19.63
N GLY A 246 28.47 8.55 20.09
CA GLY A 246 28.20 9.91 19.61
C GLY A 246 27.12 10.04 18.53
N ALA A 247 26.43 8.95 18.15
CA ALA A 247 25.16 9.07 17.44
C ALA A 247 24.16 9.82 18.35
N ARG A 248 23.52 10.87 17.83
CA ARG A 248 22.42 11.52 18.56
C ARG A 248 21.33 10.48 18.74
N ALA A 249 21.10 10.07 19.99
CA ALA A 249 19.89 9.37 20.36
C ALA A 249 18.72 10.25 19.94
N THR A 250 18.02 9.87 18.87
CA THR A 250 16.69 10.40 18.58
C THR A 250 15.82 10.00 19.76
N SER A 251 15.53 10.99 20.60
CA SER A 251 14.70 10.84 21.78
C SER A 251 13.31 10.32 21.36
N GLY A 252 12.98 9.11 21.81
CA GLY A 252 11.61 8.59 21.89
C GLY A 252 11.12 7.83 20.66
N HIS A 253 11.54 6.57 20.53
CA HIS A 253 10.70 5.57 19.85
C HIS A 253 10.23 4.56 20.89
N VAL A 254 8.93 4.63 21.19
CA VAL A 254 8.20 3.52 21.80
C VAL A 254 8.28 2.38 20.80
N PRO A 255 8.88 1.22 21.13
CA PRO A 255 8.82 0.09 20.25
C PRO A 255 7.35 -0.26 20.05
N HIS A 256 6.86 -0.19 18.82
CA HIS A 256 5.57 -0.76 18.44
C HIS A 256 5.66 -2.29 18.40
N ARG A 257 6.01 -2.90 19.53
CA ARG A 257 5.76 -4.32 19.82
C ARG A 257 4.72 -4.38 20.92
N VAL A 258 3.49 -4.72 20.56
CA VAL A 258 2.56 -5.32 21.52
C VAL A 258 3.09 -6.73 21.75
N SER A 259 3.98 -6.88 22.73
CA SER A 259 4.40 -8.19 23.23
C SER A 259 3.19 -8.85 23.87
N SER A 260 2.71 -9.94 23.29
CA SER A 260 1.62 -10.77 23.81
C SER A 260 2.05 -11.67 24.98
N ASP A 261 3.00 -11.21 25.79
CA ASP A 261 3.61 -12.04 26.84
C ASP A 261 3.93 -11.20 28.08
N SER A 262 2.88 -10.85 28.82
CA SER A 262 2.93 -10.45 30.24
C SER A 262 1.51 -10.27 30.78
N LEU A 263 0.74 -11.37 30.85
CA LEU A 263 -0.37 -11.44 31.81
C LEU A 263 0.23 -11.66 33.20
N SER A 264 0.72 -10.58 33.79
CA SER A 264 0.99 -10.54 35.22
C SER A 264 -0.33 -10.73 35.98
N VAL A 265 -0.41 -11.87 36.66
CA VAL A 265 -1.46 -12.24 37.62
C VAL A 265 -1.65 -11.12 38.64
N LEU A 266 -2.84 -10.51 38.66
CA LEU A 266 -3.24 -9.59 39.72
C LEU A 266 -3.74 -10.41 40.93
N PRO A 267 -3.38 -10.03 42.17
CA PRO A 267 -3.96 -10.65 43.35
C PRO A 267 -5.42 -10.23 43.50
N THR A 268 -6.26 -11.22 43.76
CA THR A 268 -7.68 -11.10 44.13
C THR A 268 -7.86 -10.18 45.35
N PRO A 269 -8.77 -9.20 45.31
CA PRO A 269 -9.37 -8.67 46.51
C PRO A 269 -10.71 -9.37 46.79
N ALA A 270 -10.83 -9.72 48.05
CA ALA A 270 -11.93 -10.29 48.81
C ALA A 270 -13.37 -9.92 48.40
N GLU A 271 -14.23 -10.87 48.71
CA GLU A 271 -15.68 -10.86 48.66
C GLU A 271 -16.35 -9.63 49.27
N LEU A 272 -17.46 -9.20 48.65
CA LEU A 272 -18.54 -8.50 49.34
C LEU A 272 -19.86 -9.24 49.07
N PRO A 273 -20.74 -9.35 50.09
CA PRO A 273 -21.86 -10.28 50.07
C PRO A 273 -23.01 -9.79 49.18
N LEU A 274 -23.68 -10.77 48.59
CA LEU A 274 -25.00 -10.73 47.97
C LEU A 274 -26.00 -9.94 48.83
N VAL A 275 -26.95 -9.23 48.17
CA VAL A 275 -28.40 -9.41 48.37
C VAL A 275 -29.24 -8.36 47.59
N MET A 276 -30.35 -8.86 47.02
CA MET A 276 -31.57 -8.20 46.52
C MET A 276 -31.59 -7.52 45.14
N GLY A 277 -32.43 -8.07 44.25
CA GLY A 277 -33.11 -7.26 43.24
C GLY A 277 -33.53 -7.92 41.93
N VAL A 278 -34.11 -9.13 41.95
CA VAL A 278 -34.84 -9.63 40.76
C VAL A 278 -36.11 -8.81 40.59
N VAL A 279 -36.12 -7.90 39.62
CA VAL A 279 -37.35 -7.36 39.02
C VAL A 279 -37.35 -7.77 37.56
N GLY A 280 -38.08 -8.84 37.28
CA GLY A 280 -38.42 -9.25 35.93
C GLY A 280 -39.41 -8.27 35.32
N LEU A 281 -39.23 -7.95 34.03
CA LEU A 281 -40.33 -7.48 33.19
C LEU A 281 -40.14 -7.89 31.73
N HIS A 282 -40.84 -8.98 31.40
CA HIS A 282 -41.71 -9.13 30.25
C HIS A 282 -41.12 -8.93 28.84
N ARG A 283 -40.80 -10.10 28.27
CA ARG A 283 -40.87 -10.44 26.84
C ARG A 283 -42.17 -9.94 26.22
N ARG A 284 -42.12 -8.88 25.40
CA ARG A 284 -43.26 -8.45 24.59
C ARG A 284 -43.12 -9.03 23.18
N SER A 285 -43.93 -10.06 22.94
CA SER A 285 -44.13 -10.70 21.65
C SER A 285 -44.86 -9.79 20.66
N GLY A 286 -44.72 -10.09 19.35
CA GLY A 286 -45.85 -9.96 18.43
C GLY A 286 -45.88 -8.75 17.48
N GLY A 287 -44.83 -8.52 16.70
CA GLY A 287 -44.93 -7.69 15.48
C GLY A 287 -45.38 -8.52 14.27
N ARG A 288 -46.69 -8.65 14.05
CA ARG A 288 -47.30 -9.26 12.86
C ARG A 288 -46.77 -8.63 11.57
N TRP A 289 -45.98 -9.38 10.79
CA TRP A 289 -45.74 -9.08 9.38
C TRP A 289 -47.00 -9.43 8.58
N ARG A 290 -47.78 -8.41 8.19
CA ARG A 290 -48.84 -8.59 7.18
C ARG A 290 -48.19 -8.63 5.80
N GLY A 291 -47.89 -9.84 5.33
CA GLY A 291 -47.69 -10.08 3.91
C GLY A 291 -49.01 -9.90 3.17
N VAL A 292 -49.14 -8.83 2.39
CA VAL A 292 -50.24 -8.67 1.45
C VAL A 292 -49.91 -9.50 0.20
N ARG A 293 -50.40 -10.75 0.17
CA ARG A 293 -50.64 -11.46 -1.09
C ARG A 293 -51.80 -10.77 -1.80
N SER A 294 -51.53 -10.01 -2.86
CA SER A 294 -52.55 -9.68 -3.86
C SER A 294 -52.57 -10.81 -4.89
N GLY A 295 -53.34 -11.86 -4.61
CA GLY A 295 -53.83 -12.79 -5.62
C GLY A 295 -55.18 -12.29 -6.12
N CYS A 296 -55.25 -11.95 -7.41
CA CYS A 296 -56.33 -12.34 -8.32
C CYS A 296 -56.19 -11.60 -9.67
N GLY A 297 -56.29 -12.37 -10.76
CA GLY A 297 -56.75 -11.89 -12.07
C GLY A 297 -55.67 -11.76 -13.13
N GLY A 298 -55.38 -12.85 -13.82
CA GLY A 298 -54.46 -12.88 -14.95
C GLY A 298 -55.03 -12.32 -16.26
N LEU A 299 -54.17 -12.31 -17.29
CA LEU A 299 -54.42 -12.81 -18.65
C LEU A 299 -53.19 -12.52 -19.52
N GLY A 300 -52.64 -13.59 -20.09
CA GLY A 300 -52.02 -13.63 -21.42
C GLY A 300 -50.97 -12.59 -21.81
N GLY A 301 -49.72 -13.01 -21.98
CA GLY A 301 -48.72 -12.17 -22.63
C GLY A 301 -47.39 -12.85 -22.93
N ARG A 302 -47.39 -14.10 -23.43
CA ARG A 302 -46.22 -14.65 -24.12
C ARG A 302 -45.92 -13.75 -25.32
N ARG A 303 -44.85 -12.97 -25.27
CA ARG A 303 -44.29 -12.32 -26.47
C ARG A 303 -43.63 -13.39 -27.32
N THR A 304 -44.38 -13.92 -28.26
CA THR A 304 -43.84 -14.59 -29.44
C THR A 304 -43.22 -13.52 -30.35
N VAL A 305 -41.88 -13.50 -30.41
CA VAL A 305 -41.17 -12.78 -31.47
C VAL A 305 -41.35 -13.59 -32.75
N ARG A 306 -42.29 -13.15 -33.57
CA ARG A 306 -42.58 -13.73 -34.88
C ARG A 306 -41.81 -12.92 -35.93
N ASN A 307 -40.60 -13.34 -36.27
CA ASN A 307 -39.94 -12.83 -37.48
C ASN A 307 -40.48 -13.61 -38.69
N ARG A 308 -41.16 -12.90 -39.60
CA ARG A 308 -41.57 -13.41 -40.90
C ARG A 308 -40.63 -12.84 -41.97
N ARG A 309 -40.02 -13.78 -42.69
CA ARG A 309 -39.69 -13.78 -44.12
C ARG A 309 -38.60 -12.83 -44.63
N ALA A 310 -37.53 -13.45 -45.12
CA ALA A 310 -37.13 -13.28 -46.51
C ALA A 310 -37.06 -14.67 -47.19
N ARG A 311 -37.52 -14.72 -48.44
CA ARG A 311 -37.59 -15.90 -49.33
C ARG A 311 -36.26 -16.13 -50.05
N ARG A 312 -36.19 -17.32 -50.70
CA ARG A 312 -35.29 -17.82 -51.76
C ARG A 312 -34.09 -18.60 -51.23
N ALA A 313 -33.63 -19.69 -51.86
CA ALA A 313 -34.12 -20.55 -52.93
C ALA A 313 -33.11 -21.72 -53.06
N GLY A 314 -33.59 -22.90 -53.47
CA GLY A 314 -32.77 -24.00 -54.01
C GLY A 314 -32.11 -24.92 -52.98
N ARG A 315 -31.80 -26.18 -53.28
CA ARG A 315 -32.07 -27.10 -54.40
C ARG A 315 -31.44 -28.44 -53.94
N GLU A 316 -32.01 -29.58 -54.34
CA GLU A 316 -31.31 -30.89 -54.49
C GLU A 316 -30.81 -31.58 -53.18
N ARG A 317 -31.00 -32.89 -52.91
CA ARG A 317 -31.43 -34.09 -53.66
C ARG A 317 -32.27 -34.98 -52.75
#